data_AF-A0A8J4YJD7-F1
#
_entry.id   AF-A0A8J4YJD7-F1
#
_cell.length_a   1.000
_cell.length_b   1.000
_cell.length_c   1.000
_cell.angle_alpha   90.00
_cell.angle_beta   90.00
_cell.angle_gamma   90.00
#
_symmetry.space_group_name_H-M   'P 1'
#
loop_
_entity.id
_entity.type
_entity.pdbx_description
1 polymer ?
#
loop_
_entity_poly.entity_id
_entity_poly.type
_entity_poly.pdbx_seq_one_letter_code
_entity_poly.pdbx_strand_id
1 'polypeptide(L)'
;MGKTASGSRKAVVEEVLPFWSRAGIPTTTVIHAGTRLSKLVKAYNDLKKNKNKDSPKHRMDEEIFKGDLQEIFDLAHSSSLQRADVKDEDKEFLRSQREDRGESSMAGIDFVTAKKVEKQVERGTRLKRLREREDSDIARLTERAEIPSQSSSSSSSPVSTTSSPARGSRSQRKKLKQSPSISIGS
;
A
#
# COMPACT_ATOMS: atom_id res chain seq x y z
N MET A 1 -7.11 -36.28 -14.52
CA MET A 1 -5.80 -35.77 -14.99
C MET A 1 -4.93 -35.47 -13.79
N GLY A 2 -3.79 -36.16 -13.63
CA GLY A 2 -2.90 -35.96 -12.49
C GLY A 2 -2.21 -34.59 -12.59
N LYS A 3 -2.30 -33.77 -11.54
CA LYS A 3 -1.52 -32.53 -11.43
C LYS A 3 -0.04 -32.91 -11.47
N THR A 4 0.69 -32.45 -12.49
CA THR A 4 2.15 -32.61 -12.54
C THR A 4 2.77 -31.90 -11.34
N ALA A 5 3.90 -32.38 -10.82
CA ALA A 5 4.54 -31.78 -9.64
C ALA A 5 4.83 -30.27 -9.82
N SER A 6 5.03 -29.82 -11.07
CA SER A 6 5.15 -28.40 -11.42
C SER A 6 3.84 -27.62 -11.24
N GLY A 7 2.72 -28.19 -11.66
CA GLY A 7 1.39 -27.59 -11.47
C GLY A 7 1.01 -27.46 -9.99
N SER A 8 1.34 -28.45 -9.16
CA SER A 8 1.07 -28.39 -7.72
C SER A 8 1.87 -27.30 -7.00
N ARG A 9 3.15 -27.10 -7.36
CA ARG A 9 3.97 -26.02 -6.76
C ARG A 9 3.48 -24.63 -7.14
N LYS A 10 3.11 -24.45 -8.42
CA LYS A 10 2.54 -23.19 -8.89
C LYS A 10 1.26 -22.87 -8.15
N ALA A 11 0.37 -23.85 -7.96
CA ALA A 11 -0.87 -23.68 -7.20
C ALA A 11 -0.60 -23.23 -5.75
N VAL A 12 0.34 -23.87 -5.04
CA VAL A 12 0.72 -23.46 -3.68
C VAL A 12 1.19 -22.00 -3.65
N VAL A 13 2.04 -21.60 -4.58
CA VAL A 13 2.53 -20.21 -4.64
C VAL A 13 1.39 -19.23 -4.94
N GLU A 14 0.49 -19.56 -5.87
CA GLU A 14 -0.68 -18.75 -6.21
C GLU A 14 -1.69 -18.65 -5.06
N GLU A 15 -1.77 -19.65 -4.19
CA GLU A 15 -2.62 -19.62 -2.99
C GLU A 15 -2.02 -18.74 -1.87
N VAL A 16 -0.68 -18.68 -1.76
CA VAL A 16 0.00 -17.95 -0.67
C VAL A 16 0.27 -16.48 -1.00
N LEU A 17 0.57 -16.15 -2.26
CA LEU A 17 0.86 -14.77 -2.68
C LEU A 17 -0.25 -13.74 -2.32
N PRO A 18 -1.56 -14.06 -2.42
CA PRO A 18 -2.62 -13.14 -2.07
C PRO A 18 -2.57 -12.64 -0.61
N PHE A 19 -2.03 -13.42 0.33
CA PHE A 19 -1.92 -12.96 1.73
C PHE A 19 -0.97 -11.76 1.85
N TRP A 20 0.17 -11.83 1.17
CA TRP A 20 1.16 -10.75 1.11
C TRP A 20 0.62 -9.52 0.35
N SER A 21 -0.07 -9.76 -0.76
CA SER A 21 -0.66 -8.66 -1.54
C SER A 21 -1.76 -7.93 -0.76
N ARG A 22 -2.59 -8.65 0.02
CA ARG A 22 -3.63 -8.04 0.89
C ARG A 22 -3.04 -7.23 2.03
N ALA A 23 -1.88 -7.63 2.55
CA ALA A 23 -1.10 -6.85 3.51
C ALA A 23 -0.50 -5.57 2.89
N GLY A 24 -0.62 -5.36 1.57
CA GLY A 24 -0.01 -4.21 0.89
C GLY A 24 1.49 -4.36 0.67
N ILE A 25 2.05 -5.55 0.93
CA ILE A 25 3.47 -5.84 0.73
C ILE A 25 3.66 -6.30 -0.73
N PRO A 26 4.50 -5.61 -1.51
CA PRO A 26 4.84 -6.04 -2.86
C PRO A 26 5.48 -7.42 -2.82
N THR A 27 5.03 -8.32 -3.70
CA THR A 27 5.50 -9.70 -3.74
C THR A 27 6.47 -9.96 -4.87
N THR A 28 7.25 -11.03 -4.74
CA THR A 28 7.97 -11.63 -5.87
C THR A 28 7.00 -12.24 -6.90
N THR A 29 7.54 -12.62 -8.06
CA THR A 29 6.75 -13.27 -9.10
C THR A 29 6.51 -14.75 -8.77
N VAL A 30 5.38 -15.29 -9.26
CA VAL A 30 5.03 -16.72 -9.13
C VAL A 30 6.16 -17.62 -9.63
N ILE A 31 6.84 -17.22 -10.72
CA ILE A 31 7.94 -17.96 -11.32
C ILE A 31 9.14 -18.04 -10.37
N HIS A 32 9.52 -16.92 -9.74
CA HIS A 32 10.65 -16.86 -8.82
C HIS A 32 10.37 -17.65 -7.54
N ALA A 33 9.20 -17.45 -6.94
CA ALA A 33 8.76 -18.22 -5.78
C ALA A 33 8.67 -19.73 -6.09
N GLY A 34 8.10 -20.10 -7.23
CA GLY A 34 8.02 -21.48 -7.69
C GLY A 34 9.39 -22.11 -7.94
N THR A 35 10.37 -21.33 -8.42
CA THR A 35 11.75 -21.77 -8.61
C THR A 35 12.43 -22.05 -7.27
N ARG A 36 12.28 -21.16 -6.28
CA ARG A 36 12.79 -21.38 -4.91
C ARG A 36 12.20 -22.63 -4.29
N LEU A 37 10.87 -22.79 -4.34
CA LEU A 37 10.18 -23.99 -3.85
C LEU A 37 10.67 -25.26 -4.57
N SER A 38 10.91 -25.20 -5.88
CA SER A 38 11.44 -26.34 -6.63
C SER A 38 12.85 -26.75 -6.18
N LYS A 39 13.73 -25.78 -5.91
CA LYS A 39 15.08 -26.03 -5.36
C LYS A 39 14.99 -26.67 -3.98
N LEU A 40 14.12 -26.15 -3.11
CA LEU A 40 13.95 -26.67 -1.76
C LEU A 40 13.41 -28.12 -1.74
N VAL A 41 12.40 -28.41 -2.57
CA VAL A 41 11.88 -29.78 -2.73
C VAL A 41 12.96 -30.73 -3.24
N LYS A 42 13.83 -30.28 -4.15
CA LYS A 42 14.97 -31.09 -4.62
C LYS A 42 15.96 -31.36 -3.48
N ALA A 43 16.39 -30.31 -2.77
CA ALA A 43 17.30 -30.42 -1.63
C ALA A 43 16.76 -31.39 -0.57
N TYR A 44 15.48 -31.27 -0.21
CA TYR A 44 14.82 -32.20 0.70
C TYR A 44 14.89 -33.66 0.21
N ASN A 45 14.60 -33.91 -1.07
CA ASN A 45 14.64 -35.27 -1.61
C ASN A 45 16.06 -35.84 -1.62
N ASP A 46 17.07 -35.02 -1.89
CA ASP A 46 18.47 -35.44 -1.90
C ASP A 46 18.98 -35.71 -0.48
N LEU A 47 18.58 -34.91 0.52
CA LEU A 47 18.81 -35.18 1.93
C LEU A 47 18.10 -36.47 2.37
N LYS A 48 16.83 -36.63 2.03
CA LYS A 48 16.03 -37.82 2.38
C LYS A 48 16.63 -39.12 1.85
N LYS A 49 17.18 -39.12 0.63
CA LYS A 49 17.88 -40.30 0.05
C LYS A 49 19.13 -40.66 0.84
N ASN A 50 19.79 -39.66 1.42
CA ASN A 50 21.07 -39.81 2.12
C ASN A 50 20.93 -39.77 3.64
N LYS A 51 19.71 -39.89 4.20
CA LYS A 51 19.41 -39.73 5.64
C LYS A 51 20.24 -40.58 6.62
N ASN A 52 20.87 -41.64 6.14
CA ASN A 52 21.71 -42.53 6.96
C ASN A 52 23.21 -42.18 6.86
N LYS A 53 23.60 -41.22 6.02
CA LYS A 53 25.00 -40.85 5.80
C LYS A 53 25.43 -39.79 6.80
N ASP A 54 26.32 -40.14 7.70
CA ASP A 54 26.89 -39.18 8.64
C ASP A 54 28.23 -38.62 8.14
N SER A 55 28.17 -37.77 7.11
CA SER A 55 29.35 -37.10 6.57
C SER A 55 29.33 -35.60 6.86
N PRO A 56 30.48 -34.92 7.00
CA PRO A 56 30.53 -33.48 7.22
C PRO A 56 29.74 -32.68 6.16
N LYS A 57 29.83 -33.13 4.90
CA LYS A 57 29.05 -32.54 3.80
C LYS A 57 27.55 -32.70 4.00
N HIS A 58 27.08 -33.87 4.42
CA HIS A 58 25.65 -34.11 4.63
C HIS A 58 25.10 -33.19 5.74
N ARG A 59 25.82 -33.07 6.86
CA ARG A 59 25.46 -32.14 7.95
C ARG A 59 25.41 -30.69 7.47
N MET A 60 26.37 -30.28 6.65
CA MET A 60 26.37 -28.94 6.05
C MET A 60 25.16 -28.71 5.14
N ASP A 61 24.82 -29.68 4.29
CA ASP A 61 23.66 -29.62 3.41
C ASP A 61 22.34 -29.58 4.22
N GLU A 62 22.27 -30.25 5.37
CA GLU A 62 21.12 -30.17 6.30
C GLU A 62 20.97 -28.78 6.92
N GLU A 63 22.07 -28.17 7.38
CA GLU A 63 22.04 -26.81 7.95
C GLU A 63 21.64 -25.77 6.90
N ILE A 64 22.17 -25.87 5.68
CA ILE A 64 21.77 -25.02 4.55
C ILE A 64 20.27 -25.20 4.27
N PHE A 65 19.78 -26.44 4.23
CA PHE A 65 18.36 -26.71 4.00
C PHE A 65 17.45 -26.11 5.09
N LYS A 66 17.86 -26.16 6.37
CA LYS A 66 17.11 -25.53 7.47
C LYS A 66 17.02 -24.02 7.27
N GLY A 67 18.11 -23.36 6.89
CA GLY A 67 18.13 -21.94 6.57
C GLY A 67 17.20 -21.59 5.40
N ASP A 68 17.37 -22.29 4.27
CA ASP A 68 16.54 -22.09 3.07
C ASP A 68 15.03 -22.33 3.36
N LEU A 69 14.72 -23.29 4.24
CA LEU A 69 13.35 -23.59 4.67
C LEU A 69 12.75 -22.45 5.49
N GLN A 70 13.54 -21.74 6.31
CA GLN A 70 13.06 -20.56 7.02
C GLN A 70 12.79 -19.39 6.08
N GLU A 71 13.58 -19.24 5.01
CA GLU A 71 13.44 -18.15 4.06
C GLU A 71 12.28 -18.34 3.06
N ILE A 72 11.76 -19.55 2.86
CA ILE A 72 10.78 -19.83 1.79
C ILE A 72 9.49 -19.03 1.95
N PHE A 73 9.13 -18.70 3.18
CA PHE A 73 7.93 -17.93 3.47
C PHE A 73 8.12 -16.44 3.24
N ASP A 74 9.34 -15.90 3.13
CA ASP A 74 9.54 -14.52 2.67
C ASP A 74 9.29 -14.44 1.16
N LEU A 75 8.07 -14.04 0.81
CA LEU A 75 7.63 -13.80 -0.56
C LEU A 75 7.60 -12.31 -0.92
N ALA A 76 8.10 -11.44 -0.05
CA ALA A 76 8.20 -10.03 -0.37
C ALA A 76 9.17 -9.80 -1.53
N HIS A 77 8.92 -8.76 -2.31
CA HIS A 77 9.85 -8.30 -3.32
C HIS A 77 11.16 -7.84 -2.66
N SER A 78 12.30 -8.03 -3.33
CA SER A 78 13.62 -7.67 -2.79
C SER A 78 13.72 -6.19 -2.41
N SER A 79 13.05 -5.32 -3.17
CA SER A 79 13.00 -3.88 -2.92
C SER A 79 11.89 -3.42 -1.98
N SER A 80 11.09 -4.32 -1.38
CA SER A 80 9.94 -3.93 -0.54
C SER A 80 10.33 -3.01 0.62
N LEU A 81 11.52 -3.18 1.21
CA LEU A 81 12.01 -2.31 2.29
C LEU A 81 12.40 -0.89 1.83
N GLN A 82 12.72 -0.71 0.54
CA GLN A 82 13.20 0.55 -0.03
C GLN A 82 12.09 1.34 -0.72
N ARG A 83 10.96 0.68 -0.99
CA ARG A 83 9.82 1.25 -1.68
C ARG A 83 9.08 2.26 -0.81
N ALA A 84 8.82 3.44 -1.37
CA ALA A 84 8.10 4.50 -0.70
C ALA A 84 6.59 4.21 -0.54
N ASP A 85 6.04 3.34 -1.40
CA ASP A 85 4.64 2.93 -1.37
C ASP A 85 4.33 1.84 -0.33
N VAL A 86 5.36 1.23 0.27
CA VAL A 86 5.21 0.30 1.39
C VAL A 86 5.20 1.09 2.69
N LYS A 87 4.24 0.80 3.57
CA LYS A 87 4.11 1.51 4.85
C LYS A 87 5.27 1.17 5.77
N ASP A 88 5.58 2.07 6.69
CA ASP A 88 6.70 1.88 7.58
C ASP A 88 6.45 0.76 8.59
N GLU A 89 5.19 0.54 9.01
CA GLU A 89 4.81 -0.60 9.85
C GLU A 89 5.02 -1.94 9.13
N ASP A 90 4.70 -2.00 7.83
CA ASP A 90 4.90 -3.20 7.02
C ASP A 90 6.41 -3.48 6.81
N LYS A 91 7.23 -2.43 6.68
CA LYS A 91 8.70 -2.56 6.61
C LYS A 91 9.28 -3.03 7.94
N GLU A 92 8.76 -2.56 9.06
CA GLU A 92 9.17 -2.98 10.40
C GLU A 92 8.81 -4.45 10.65
N PHE A 93 7.59 -4.86 10.25
CA PHE A 93 7.21 -6.27 10.23
C PHE A 93 8.18 -7.11 9.38
N LEU A 94 8.51 -6.68 8.16
CA LEU A 94 9.46 -7.39 7.29
C LEU A 94 10.86 -7.51 7.92
N ARG A 95 11.33 -6.49 8.64
CA ARG A 95 12.62 -6.53 9.35
C ARG A 95 12.56 -7.51 10.51
N SER A 96 11.56 -7.38 11.37
CA SER A 96 11.32 -8.30 12.50
C SER A 96 11.21 -9.74 12.00
N GLN A 97 10.44 -9.99 10.94
CA GLN A 97 10.30 -11.32 10.35
C GLN A 97 11.61 -11.89 9.78
N ARG A 98 12.55 -11.05 9.33
CA ARG A 98 13.86 -11.49 8.81
C ARG A 98 14.90 -11.69 9.90
N GLU A 99 14.78 -10.97 11.02
CA GLU A 99 15.68 -11.05 12.17
C GLU A 99 15.22 -12.14 13.15
N ASP A 100 13.97 -12.08 13.60
CA ASP A 100 13.32 -13.06 14.46
C ASP A 100 11.84 -13.28 14.09
N ARG A 101 11.58 -14.42 13.46
CA ARG A 101 10.22 -14.82 13.06
C ARG A 101 9.30 -15.07 14.25
N GLY A 102 9.82 -15.44 15.42
CA GLY A 102 9.03 -15.78 16.61
C GLY A 102 8.29 -14.58 17.20
N GLU A 103 8.85 -13.39 17.04
CA GLU A 103 8.30 -12.14 17.56
C GLU A 103 7.48 -11.36 16.51
N SER A 104 7.58 -11.76 15.24
CA SER A 104 6.89 -11.09 14.12
C SER A 104 5.39 -11.47 14.06
N SER A 105 4.52 -10.68 14.69
CA SER A 105 3.06 -10.84 14.60
C SER A 105 2.38 -9.63 13.95
N MET A 106 1.68 -9.84 12.83
CA MET A 106 0.88 -8.80 12.15
C MET A 106 -0.51 -8.58 12.75
N ALA A 107 -0.99 -9.50 13.60
CA ALA A 107 -2.40 -9.62 13.95
C ALA A 107 -3.02 -8.36 14.57
N GLY A 108 -2.24 -7.56 15.31
CA GLY A 108 -2.73 -6.32 15.93
C GLY A 108 -2.79 -5.12 14.97
N ILE A 109 -1.84 -5.05 14.04
CA ILE A 109 -1.65 -3.88 13.15
C ILE A 109 -2.61 -3.94 11.96
N ASP A 110 -2.90 -5.14 11.46
CA ASP A 110 -3.82 -5.36 10.34
C ASP A 110 -5.24 -4.91 10.64
N PHE A 111 -5.73 -5.13 11.86
CA PHE A 111 -7.08 -4.71 12.26
C PHE A 111 -7.24 -3.18 12.26
N VAL A 112 -6.23 -2.47 12.79
CA VAL A 112 -6.21 -0.99 12.83
C VAL A 112 -6.12 -0.43 11.41
N THR A 113 -5.29 -1.06 10.57
CA THR A 113 -5.11 -0.68 9.17
C THR A 113 -6.38 -0.92 8.34
N ALA A 114 -7.02 -2.08 8.49
CA ALA A 114 -8.27 -2.41 7.80
C ALA A 114 -9.37 -1.39 8.12
N LYS A 115 -9.56 -1.03 9.39
CA LYS A 115 -10.50 0.04 9.80
C LYS A 115 -10.15 1.40 9.19
N LYS A 116 -8.86 1.73 9.05
CA LYS A 116 -8.42 3.01 8.47
C LYS A 116 -8.70 3.05 6.96
N VAL A 117 -8.49 1.94 6.25
CA VAL A 117 -8.81 1.80 4.82
C VAL A 117 -10.32 1.89 4.59
N GLU A 118 -11.12 1.19 5.39
CA GLU A 118 -12.59 1.26 5.32
C GLU A 118 -13.10 2.70 5.48
N LYS A 119 -12.58 3.43 6.48
CA LYS A 119 -12.93 4.84 6.71
C LYS A 119 -12.48 5.76 5.56
N GLN A 120 -11.38 5.46 4.89
CA GLN A 120 -10.94 6.20 3.69
C GLN A 120 -11.90 5.98 2.52
N VAL A 121 -12.31 4.73 2.30
CA VAL A 121 -13.30 4.38 1.26
C VAL A 121 -14.64 5.08 1.54
N GLU A 122 -15.13 5.05 2.79
CA GLU A 122 -16.36 5.73 3.17
C GLU A 122 -16.29 7.25 2.92
N ARG A 123 -15.18 7.90 3.30
CA ARG A 123 -14.95 9.32 3.00
C ARG A 123 -14.95 9.60 1.50
N GLY A 124 -14.27 8.76 0.72
CA GLY A 124 -14.21 8.89 -0.74
C GLY A 124 -15.59 8.77 -1.39
N THR A 125 -16.38 7.77 -0.99
CA THR A 125 -17.75 7.58 -1.49
C THR A 125 -18.67 8.74 -1.09
N ARG A 126 -18.55 9.26 0.14
CA ARG A 126 -19.32 10.43 0.60
C ARG A 126 -18.98 11.68 -0.21
N LEU A 127 -17.70 11.95 -0.44
CA LEU A 127 -17.27 13.10 -1.25
C LEU A 127 -17.75 12.98 -2.70
N LYS A 128 -17.73 11.78 -3.26
CA LYS A 128 -18.25 11.54 -4.62
C LYS A 128 -19.75 11.85 -4.72
N ARG A 129 -20.55 11.39 -3.75
CA ARG A 129 -21.99 11.70 -3.70
C ARG A 129 -22.29 13.19 -3.55
N LEU A 130 -21.44 13.93 -2.82
CA LEU A 130 -21.60 15.38 -2.67
C LEU A 130 -21.33 16.10 -3.99
N ARG A 131 -20.27 15.71 -4.72
CA ARG A 131 -19.98 16.26 -6.05
C ARG A 131 -21.09 15.95 -7.05
N GLU A 132 -21.61 14.72 -7.08
CA GLU A 132 -22.71 14.33 -7.97
C GLU A 132 -23.98 15.17 -7.71
N ARG A 133 -24.26 15.53 -6.44
CA ARG A 133 -25.38 16.43 -6.10
C ARG A 133 -25.14 17.86 -6.57
N GLU A 134 -23.94 18.38 -6.31
CA GLU A 134 -23.55 19.72 -6.75
C GLU A 134 -23.63 19.84 -8.27
N ASP A 135 -23.11 18.86 -9.01
CA ASP A 135 -23.19 18.78 -10.47
C ASP A 135 -24.66 18.72 -10.96
N SER A 136 -25.52 17.95 -10.26
CA SER A 136 -26.95 17.86 -10.58
C SER A 136 -27.70 19.17 -10.32
N ASP A 137 -27.38 19.87 -9.23
CA ASP A 137 -28.00 21.15 -8.88
C ASP A 137 -27.56 22.26 -9.83
N ILE A 138 -26.27 22.27 -10.22
CA ILE A 138 -25.74 23.16 -11.27
C ILE A 138 -26.49 22.90 -12.59
N ALA A 139 -26.61 21.64 -13.02
CA ALA A 139 -27.32 21.30 -14.26
C ALA A 139 -28.78 21.78 -14.26
N ARG A 140 -29.49 21.62 -13.14
CA ARG A 140 -30.89 22.09 -12.98
C ARG A 140 -31.01 23.61 -13.02
N LEU A 141 -30.06 24.33 -12.41
CA LEU A 141 -30.04 25.79 -12.44
C LEU A 141 -29.70 26.32 -13.84
N THR A 142 -28.81 25.64 -14.56
CA THR A 142 -28.49 25.95 -15.97
C THR A 142 -29.71 25.72 -16.86
N GLU A 143 -30.39 24.58 -16.73
CA GLU A 143 -31.63 24.28 -17.47
C GLU A 143 -32.73 25.33 -17.19
N ARG A 144 -32.87 25.77 -15.94
CA ARG A 144 -33.84 26.81 -15.57
C ARG A 144 -33.46 28.21 -16.05
N ALA A 145 -32.16 28.49 -16.25
CA ALA A 145 -31.69 29.75 -16.79
C ALA A 145 -31.87 29.84 -18.32
N GLU A 146 -31.99 28.71 -19.00
CA GLU A 146 -32.30 28.61 -20.43
C GLU A 146 -33.82 28.75 -20.69
N ILE A 147 -34.40 29.87 -20.25
CA ILE A 147 -35.74 30.29 -20.71
C ILE A 147 -35.58 30.91 -22.11
N PRO A 148 -36.39 30.55 -23.12
CA PRO A 148 -36.38 31.25 -24.40
C PRO A 148 -36.78 32.71 -24.19
N SER A 149 -35.85 33.63 -24.44
CA SER A 149 -36.09 35.07 -24.41
C SER A 149 -37.22 35.45 -25.38
N GLN A 150 -38.43 35.68 -24.88
CA GLN A 150 -39.40 36.52 -25.58
C GLN A 150 -39.06 37.98 -25.26
N SER A 151 -38.45 38.64 -26.23
CA SER A 151 -38.07 40.05 -26.19
C SER A 151 -39.27 40.96 -26.02
N SER A 152 -39.22 41.89 -25.06
CA SER A 152 -39.90 43.18 -25.18
C SER A 152 -39.03 44.26 -24.55
N SER A 153 -38.57 45.16 -25.41
CA SER A 153 -37.63 46.25 -25.15
C SER A 153 -38.35 47.55 -24.83
N SER A 154 -37.85 48.31 -23.85
CA SER A 154 -37.89 49.78 -23.92
C SER A 154 -36.81 50.39 -23.04
N SER A 155 -35.97 51.21 -23.67
CA SER A 155 -34.78 51.87 -23.13
C SER A 155 -35.07 53.21 -22.46
N SER A 156 -34.29 53.58 -21.46
CA SER A 156 -33.71 54.93 -21.34
C SER A 156 -32.51 54.94 -20.37
N SER A 157 -31.43 55.56 -20.83
CA SER A 157 -30.11 55.63 -20.19
C SER A 157 -29.96 56.91 -19.31
N PRO A 158 -28.76 57.33 -18.85
CA PRO A 158 -28.25 57.09 -17.49
C PRO A 158 -27.92 58.40 -16.73
N VAL A 159 -27.63 58.32 -15.42
CA VAL A 159 -26.99 59.43 -14.68
C VAL A 159 -25.91 58.92 -13.73
N SER A 160 -24.73 59.51 -13.87
CA SER A 160 -23.47 59.27 -13.15
C SER A 160 -23.46 59.94 -11.78
N THR A 161 -22.81 59.34 -10.76
CA THR A 161 -21.63 59.91 -10.04
C THR A 161 -21.17 59.04 -8.85
N THR A 162 -19.86 58.75 -8.83
CA THR A 162 -18.88 58.69 -7.69
C THR A 162 -19.34 58.14 -6.33
N SER A 163 -18.64 57.27 -5.60
CA SER A 163 -17.20 57.22 -5.29
C SER A 163 -16.89 55.94 -4.49
N SER A 164 -15.77 55.27 -4.77
CA SER A 164 -15.19 54.20 -3.95
C SER A 164 -14.34 54.76 -2.80
N PRO A 165 -14.16 54.00 -1.71
CA PRO A 165 -12.77 53.71 -1.33
C PRO A 165 -12.50 52.25 -0.91
N ALA A 166 -11.36 51.78 -1.41
CA ALA A 166 -10.29 51.06 -0.72
C ALA A 166 -10.58 49.76 0.08
N ARG A 167 -10.38 48.66 -0.65
CA ARG A 167 -9.57 47.47 -0.32
C ARG A 167 -8.65 47.59 0.91
N GLY A 168 -8.99 46.89 1.99
CA GLY A 168 -8.09 46.60 3.12
C GLY A 168 -7.38 45.25 2.94
N SER A 169 -6.06 45.24 2.96
CA SER A 169 -5.22 44.03 2.96
C SER A 169 -4.57 43.83 4.34
N ARG A 170 -4.30 42.56 4.66
CA ARG A 170 -3.17 42.05 5.45
C ARG A 170 -3.33 42.00 6.98
N SER A 171 -3.28 40.78 7.51
CA SER A 171 -2.49 40.50 8.72
C SER A 171 -1.81 39.14 8.62
N GLN A 172 -0.48 39.19 8.53
CA GLN A 172 0.42 38.05 8.73
C GLN A 172 0.74 37.94 10.22
N ARG A 173 0.81 36.73 10.74
CA ARG A 173 1.72 36.46 11.85
C ARG A 173 2.29 35.04 11.79
N LYS A 174 3.56 35.00 11.37
CA LYS A 174 4.52 33.92 11.59
C LYS A 174 4.91 33.87 13.07
N LYS A 175 5.04 32.68 13.65
CA LYS A 175 5.94 32.35 14.78
C LYS A 175 6.57 31.01 14.41
N LEU A 176 7.79 31.02 13.84
CA LEU A 176 9.12 31.01 14.46
C LEU A 176 9.41 29.74 15.28
N LYS A 177 10.46 29.05 14.81
CA LYS A 177 11.03 27.76 15.22
C LYS A 177 11.67 27.84 16.62
N GLN A 178 11.67 26.72 17.32
CA GLN A 178 12.75 26.35 18.24
C GLN A 178 13.19 24.91 17.93
N SER A 179 14.47 24.77 17.62
CA SER A 179 15.23 23.53 17.47
C SER A 179 15.91 23.20 18.81
N PRO A 180 15.91 21.94 19.28
CA PRO A 180 16.71 21.56 20.44
C PRO A 180 18.17 21.28 20.03
N SER A 181 19.06 21.82 20.86
CA SER A 181 20.51 21.69 20.84
C SER A 181 20.95 20.25 21.12
N ILE A 182 21.91 19.77 20.33
CA ILE A 182 22.67 18.54 20.56
C ILE A 182 23.81 18.89 21.52
N SER A 183 23.88 18.18 22.65
CA SER A 183 25.00 18.24 23.58
C SER A 183 25.92 17.05 23.31
N ILE A 184 27.18 17.35 22.99
CA ILE A 184 28.24 16.37 22.73
C ILE A 184 29.02 16.23 24.03
N GLY A 185 29.01 15.04 24.63
CA GLY A 185 29.83 14.73 25.81
C GLY A 185 31.29 14.52 25.41
N SER A 186 32.20 15.05 26.21
CA SER A 186 33.64 14.73 26.20
C SER A 186 33.92 13.46 26.99
#